data_AF-A0A0T5NZ13-F1
#
_entry.id   AF-A0A0T5NZ13-F1
#
_cell.length_a   1.000
_cell.length_b   1.000
_cell.length_c   1.000
_cell.angle_alpha   90.00
_cell.angle_beta   90.00
_cell.angle_gamma   90.00
#
_symmetry.space_group_name_H-M   'P 1'
#
loop_
_entity.id
_entity.type
_entity.pdbx_description
1 polymer ?
#
loop_
_entity_poly.entity_id
_entity_poly.type
_entity_poly.pdbx_seq_one_letter_code
_entity_poly.pdbx_strand_id
1 'polypeptide(L)'
;MSAAGAIAPDLAAAGDLRNDGTYLLAQAEGEGEGEASAGGEGEGEGASSLDPDIAFLSGLSFIEGHICAGLALYEAGDLEAARTHVGHPIEEKYDAVAEELEEQGLSRLRGEIEALAAAAEARADYAELEALFAKVRATHEEARANYTPAQQVAGLVALTRTAGDEYTVAVKGGEVSNLHEYQDSWGFLRVVETEAGQMTDSDDPAVADVAAALLEQVAATEAAYGDIQGEGDFEMDPSIIYGAAARMELAALELDAGEGEGEASAGSEGEGKASVGGEGESQ
;
A
#
# COMPACT_ATOMS: atom_id res chain seq x y z
N MET A 1 -30.89 -56.39 12.72
CA MET A 1 -31.19 -55.53 13.89
C MET A 1 -29.94 -55.50 14.75
N SER A 2 -29.38 -54.30 14.99
CA SER A 2 -28.45 -53.87 16.06
C SER A 2 -27.22 -54.73 16.40
N ALA A 3 -26.07 -54.22 16.84
CA ALA A 3 -25.50 -52.87 16.97
C ALA A 3 -24.01 -53.05 17.34
N ALA A 4 -23.22 -52.02 17.06
CA ALA A 4 -22.09 -51.43 17.80
C ALA A 4 -20.93 -52.26 18.40
N GLY A 5 -19.73 -51.68 18.30
CA GLY A 5 -18.51 -51.99 19.07
C GLY A 5 -17.23 -51.71 18.28
N ALA A 6 -16.81 -50.45 18.15
CA ALA A 6 -15.75 -49.82 18.94
C ALA A 6 -14.31 -50.22 18.50
N ILE A 7 -13.62 -49.30 17.84
CA ILE A 7 -12.17 -49.31 17.65
C ILE A 7 -11.64 -47.89 17.88
N ALA A 8 -10.66 -47.80 18.77
CA ALA A 8 -9.69 -46.73 18.93
C ALA A 8 -8.39 -47.40 19.43
N PRO A 9 -7.19 -46.79 19.39
CA PRO A 9 -6.85 -45.46 18.84
C PRO A 9 -5.57 -45.43 17.96
N ASP A 10 -5.30 -44.23 17.46
CA ASP A 10 -4.01 -43.51 17.55
C ASP A 10 -3.01 -43.39 16.38
N LEU A 11 -2.81 -42.11 16.07
CA LEU A 11 -1.60 -41.37 15.64
C LEU A 11 -0.88 -41.80 14.35
N ALA A 12 -1.34 -41.22 13.24
CA ALA A 12 -0.50 -40.92 12.09
C ALA A 12 0.11 -39.52 12.22
N ALA A 13 1.39 -39.43 11.84
CA ALA A 13 2.30 -38.31 12.01
C ALA A 13 1.79 -36.97 11.44
N ALA A 14 1.82 -35.93 12.27
CA ALA A 14 1.84 -34.54 11.83
C ALA A 14 3.31 -34.16 11.57
N GLY A 15 3.62 -33.88 10.30
CA GLY A 15 4.84 -33.20 9.91
C GLY A 15 4.76 -31.73 10.32
N ASP A 16 5.76 -31.31 11.07
CA ASP A 16 6.07 -29.94 11.47
C ASP A 16 6.31 -29.08 10.20
N LEU A 17 5.29 -28.33 9.77
CA LEU A 17 5.46 -27.21 8.85
C LEU A 17 5.64 -25.97 9.71
N ARG A 18 6.92 -25.64 9.93
CA ARG A 18 7.35 -24.41 10.60
C ARG A 18 7.06 -23.23 9.69
N ASN A 19 6.45 -22.23 10.30
CA ASN A 19 6.14 -20.93 9.77
C ASN A 19 7.45 -20.12 9.67
N ASP A 20 8.02 -20.00 8.47
CA ASP A 20 9.11 -19.09 8.16
C ASP A 20 8.48 -17.78 7.66
N GLY A 21 8.68 -16.69 8.41
CA GLY A 21 7.98 -15.42 8.22
C GLY A 21 8.28 -14.74 6.88
N THR A 22 7.24 -14.50 6.09
CA THR A 22 7.07 -13.39 5.14
C THR A 22 5.63 -13.44 4.64
N TYR A 23 5.01 -12.28 4.46
CA TYR A 23 3.56 -12.03 4.40
C TYR A 23 2.89 -12.08 5.78
N LEU A 24 2.71 -10.89 6.36
CA LEU A 24 1.70 -10.69 7.39
C LEU A 24 0.35 -10.83 6.69
N LEU A 25 -0.12 -12.07 6.48
CA LEU A 25 -1.54 -12.31 6.27
C LEU A 25 -2.24 -11.78 7.51
N ALA A 26 -3.15 -10.83 7.35
CA ALA A 26 -4.16 -10.56 8.36
C ALA A 26 -4.87 -11.89 8.67
N GLN A 27 -4.51 -12.51 9.80
CA GLN A 27 -5.28 -13.61 10.34
C GLN A 27 -6.53 -13.01 10.97
N ALA A 28 -7.56 -12.79 10.15
CA ALA A 28 -8.91 -12.57 10.63
C ALA A 28 -9.46 -13.91 11.17
N GLU A 29 -9.08 -14.25 12.41
CA GLU A 29 -9.90 -15.14 13.24
C GLU A 29 -10.89 -14.27 14.03
N GLY A 30 -12.16 -14.62 13.95
CA GLY A 30 -13.24 -13.83 14.51
C GLY A 30 -13.09 -13.53 16.00
N GLU A 31 -13.57 -12.34 16.38
CA GLU A 31 -13.95 -11.92 17.73
C GLU A 31 -13.06 -12.45 18.87
N GLY A 32 -11.93 -11.76 19.13
CA GLY A 32 -11.15 -12.01 20.33
C GLY A 32 -10.00 -11.02 20.52
N GLU A 33 -10.09 -10.21 21.57
CA GLU A 33 -9.00 -9.39 22.11
C GLU A 33 -7.71 -10.24 22.23
N GLY A 34 -6.63 -9.83 21.57
CA GLY A 34 -5.36 -10.56 21.58
C GLY A 34 -4.16 -9.70 21.21
N GLU A 35 -3.31 -9.43 22.20
CA GLU A 35 -2.07 -8.66 22.11
C GLU A 35 -1.09 -9.21 21.05
N ALA A 36 -0.60 -8.33 20.17
CA ALA A 36 0.50 -8.65 19.25
C ALA A 36 1.85 -8.54 19.98
N SER A 37 2.50 -9.70 20.16
CA SER A 37 3.84 -9.80 20.73
C SER A 37 4.91 -9.36 19.72
N ALA A 38 5.69 -8.37 20.11
CA ALA A 38 6.91 -7.95 19.41
C ALA A 38 8.01 -9.01 19.44
N GLY A 39 8.77 -9.09 18.34
CA GLY A 39 10.17 -9.53 18.31
C GLY A 39 10.44 -10.88 17.66
N GLY A 40 11.25 -10.87 16.59
CA GLY A 40 11.86 -12.08 16.04
C GLY A 40 12.68 -11.80 14.78
N GLU A 41 13.96 -11.46 14.96
CA GLU A 41 14.97 -11.44 13.90
C GLU A 41 15.18 -12.83 13.29
N GLY A 42 15.34 -12.89 11.97
CA GLY A 42 15.70 -14.10 11.24
C GLY A 42 16.22 -13.78 9.85
N GLU A 43 17.55 -13.80 9.69
CA GLU A 43 18.26 -13.70 8.42
C GLU A 43 17.90 -14.88 7.50
N GLY A 44 17.43 -14.57 6.29
CA GLY A 44 17.19 -15.52 5.21
C GLY A 44 17.48 -14.89 3.85
N GLU A 45 18.63 -15.24 3.27
CA GLU A 45 19.02 -14.85 1.91
C GLU A 45 18.00 -15.38 0.89
N GLY A 46 17.33 -14.48 0.16
CA GLY A 46 16.64 -14.83 -1.09
C GLY A 46 15.22 -14.32 -1.31
N ALA A 47 14.63 -13.55 -0.39
CA ALA A 47 13.48 -12.70 -0.67
C ALA A 47 13.92 -11.26 -0.42
N SER A 48 14.05 -10.43 -1.47
CA SER A 48 14.34 -9.02 -1.24
C SER A 48 13.17 -8.44 -0.46
N SER A 49 13.41 -8.06 0.80
CA SER A 49 12.53 -7.12 1.49
C SER A 49 12.25 -5.95 0.56
N LEU A 50 11.01 -5.46 0.54
CA LEU A 50 10.70 -4.21 -0.17
C LEU A 50 11.72 -3.15 0.26
N ASP A 51 12.10 -2.31 -0.70
CA ASP A 51 12.87 -1.11 -0.40
C ASP A 51 12.17 -0.32 0.71
N PRO A 52 12.89 0.18 1.74
CA PRO A 52 12.27 0.87 2.87
C PRO A 52 11.40 2.07 2.46
N ASP A 53 11.81 2.82 1.43
CA ASP A 53 11.06 3.99 0.95
C ASP A 53 9.75 3.54 0.29
N ILE A 54 9.81 2.46 -0.51
CA ILE A 54 8.62 1.85 -1.11
C ILE A 54 7.68 1.30 -0.04
N ALA A 55 8.24 0.64 0.99
CA ALA A 55 7.47 0.11 2.10
C ALA A 55 6.76 1.23 2.89
N PHE A 56 7.47 2.34 3.14
CA PHE A 56 6.90 3.53 3.76
C PHE A 56 5.75 4.13 2.93
N LEU A 57 5.99 4.38 1.64
CA LEU A 57 4.97 4.96 0.74
C LEU A 57 3.75 4.06 0.58
N SER A 58 3.96 2.75 0.49
CA SER A 58 2.86 1.78 0.48
C SER A 58 2.10 1.78 1.81
N GLY A 59 2.79 1.85 2.95
CA GLY A 59 2.18 1.91 4.28
C GLY A 59 1.34 3.17 4.50
N LEU A 60 1.82 4.33 4.01
CA LEU A 60 1.08 5.57 4.05
C LEU A 60 -0.22 5.49 3.22
N SER A 61 -0.12 4.89 2.03
CA SER A 61 -1.28 4.68 1.14
C SER A 61 -2.27 3.65 1.71
N PHE A 62 -1.78 2.66 2.43
CA PHE A 62 -2.60 1.66 3.12
C PHE A 62 -3.47 2.33 4.19
N ILE A 63 -2.86 3.15 5.07
CA ILE A 63 -3.58 3.93 6.09
C ILE A 63 -4.69 4.77 5.44
N GLU A 64 -4.36 5.41 4.33
CA GLU A 64 -5.32 6.24 3.60
C GLU A 64 -6.49 5.46 3.03
N GLY A 65 -6.24 4.27 2.47
CA GLY A 65 -7.28 3.52 1.78
C GLY A 65 -8.30 2.90 2.73
N HIS A 66 -7.90 2.50 3.94
CA HIS A 66 -8.86 2.19 5.01
C HIS A 66 -9.76 3.39 5.33
N ILE A 67 -9.18 4.58 5.43
CA ILE A 67 -9.98 5.79 5.69
C ILE A 67 -10.93 6.07 4.51
N CYS A 68 -10.48 5.88 3.27
CA CYS A 68 -11.34 5.99 2.08
C CYS A 68 -12.51 5.00 2.12
N ALA A 69 -12.27 3.74 2.47
CA ALA A 69 -13.31 2.73 2.65
C ALA A 69 -14.29 3.14 3.77
N GLY A 70 -13.75 3.60 4.89
CA GLY A 70 -14.54 4.07 6.03
C GLY A 70 -15.45 5.25 5.69
N LEU A 71 -14.97 6.24 4.95
CA LEU A 71 -15.77 7.38 4.50
C LEU A 71 -16.87 6.97 3.52
N ALA A 72 -16.57 6.09 2.57
CA ALA A 72 -17.56 5.58 1.62
C ALA A 72 -18.69 4.82 2.34
N LEU A 73 -18.35 4.02 3.36
CA LEU A 73 -19.31 3.32 4.20
C LEU A 73 -20.13 4.28 5.06
N TYR A 74 -19.51 5.36 5.53
CA TYR A 74 -20.19 6.40 6.29
C TYR A 74 -21.28 7.07 5.44
N GLU A 75 -20.98 7.42 4.18
CA GLU A 75 -21.98 7.95 3.23
C GLU A 75 -23.07 6.94 2.88
N ALA A 76 -22.70 5.66 2.77
CA ALA A 76 -23.64 4.57 2.54
C ALA A 76 -24.55 4.29 3.76
N GLY A 77 -24.25 4.89 4.92
CA GLY A 77 -25.01 4.76 6.16
C GLY A 77 -24.61 3.56 7.03
N ASP A 78 -23.57 2.82 6.65
CA ASP A 78 -22.99 1.73 7.44
C ASP A 78 -21.96 2.28 8.43
N LEU A 79 -22.48 2.95 9.47
CA LEU A 79 -21.65 3.66 10.45
C LEU A 79 -20.83 2.70 11.33
N GLU A 80 -21.23 1.44 11.43
CA GLU A 80 -20.49 0.45 12.22
C GLU A 80 -19.23 0.03 11.47
N ALA A 81 -19.37 -0.41 10.22
CA ALA A 81 -18.22 -0.74 9.37
C ALA A 81 -17.33 0.50 9.14
N ALA A 82 -17.91 1.68 8.94
CA ALA A 82 -17.16 2.92 8.80
C ALA A 82 -16.22 3.21 9.98
N ARG A 83 -16.71 3.03 11.22
CA ARG A 83 -15.90 3.26 12.43
C ARG A 83 -14.73 2.30 12.53
N THR A 84 -14.98 1.02 12.24
CA THR A 84 -13.96 -0.02 12.17
C THR A 84 -12.83 0.39 11.22
N HIS A 85 -13.17 0.71 9.97
CA HIS A 85 -12.22 1.12 8.94
C HIS A 85 -11.44 2.39 9.26
N VAL A 86 -12.08 3.41 9.82
CA VAL A 86 -11.37 4.67 10.18
C VAL A 86 -10.42 4.46 11.38
N GLY A 87 -10.73 3.52 12.28
CA GLY A 87 -9.93 3.26 13.49
C GLY A 87 -8.74 2.31 13.29
N HIS A 88 -8.90 1.29 12.45
CA HIS A 88 -7.92 0.21 12.23
C HIS A 88 -6.51 0.65 11.84
N PRO A 89 -6.31 1.69 11.01
CA PRO A 89 -4.96 2.07 10.56
C PRO A 89 -3.96 2.36 11.68
N ILE A 90 -4.45 2.89 12.82
CA ILE A 90 -3.60 3.17 13.98
C ILE A 90 -3.08 1.88 14.60
N GLU A 91 -3.93 0.87 14.75
CA GLU A 91 -3.61 -0.38 15.42
C GLU A 91 -2.81 -1.33 14.52
N GLU A 92 -3.03 -1.27 13.20
CA GLU A 92 -2.48 -2.24 12.26
C GLU A 92 -1.19 -1.79 11.55
N LYS A 93 -1.09 -0.52 11.15
CA LYS A 93 0.00 -0.06 10.26
C LYS A 93 0.71 1.22 10.65
N TYR A 94 0.16 2.03 11.55
CA TYR A 94 0.79 3.32 11.88
C TYR A 94 2.23 3.14 12.41
N ASP A 95 2.47 2.13 13.25
CA ASP A 95 3.81 1.88 13.80
C ASP A 95 4.86 1.59 12.71
N ALA A 96 4.45 1.05 11.56
CA ALA A 96 5.35 0.76 10.44
C ALA A 96 5.80 2.01 9.67
N VAL A 97 5.10 3.14 9.82
CA VAL A 97 5.43 4.44 9.18
C VAL A 97 5.86 5.50 10.20
N ALA A 98 5.74 5.22 11.49
CA ALA A 98 5.88 6.21 12.55
C ALA A 98 7.30 6.82 12.64
N GLU A 99 8.34 6.00 12.48
CA GLU A 99 9.74 6.44 12.54
C GLU A 99 10.05 7.44 11.42
N GLU A 100 9.76 7.07 10.17
CA GLU A 100 9.98 7.93 9.01
C GLU A 100 9.14 9.22 9.08
N LEU A 101 7.88 9.16 9.54
CA LEU A 101 7.08 10.36 9.80
C LEU A 101 7.71 11.26 10.87
N GLU A 102 8.36 10.70 11.90
CA GLU A 102 9.08 11.49 12.90
C GLU A 102 10.32 12.17 12.31
N GLU A 103 11.09 11.46 11.49
CA GLU A 103 12.26 12.01 10.79
C GLU A 103 11.89 13.15 9.84
N GLN A 104 10.72 13.04 9.18
CA GLN A 104 10.17 14.10 8.32
C GLN A 104 9.48 15.23 9.10
N GLY A 105 9.33 15.13 10.43
CA GLY A 105 8.64 16.12 11.25
C GLY A 105 7.12 16.12 11.11
N LEU A 106 6.55 14.99 10.67
CA LEU A 106 5.14 14.76 10.35
C LEU A 106 4.41 13.88 11.38
N SER A 107 4.98 13.69 12.58
CA SER A 107 4.36 12.88 13.67
C SER A 107 2.96 13.31 14.09
N ARG A 108 2.51 14.50 13.65
CA ARG A 108 1.14 14.98 13.85
C ARG A 108 0.08 14.09 13.19
N LEU A 109 0.45 13.31 12.17
CA LEU A 109 -0.46 12.45 11.41
C LEU A 109 -1.28 11.55 12.34
N ARG A 110 -0.65 10.95 13.35
CA ARG A 110 -1.34 10.13 14.35
C ARG A 110 -2.54 10.85 14.97
N GLY A 111 -2.32 12.07 15.44
CA GLY A 111 -3.37 12.86 16.08
C GLY A 111 -4.47 13.29 15.10
N GLU A 112 -4.15 13.45 13.82
CA GLU A 112 -5.14 13.74 12.77
C GLU A 112 -6.04 12.52 12.50
N ILE A 113 -5.45 11.32 12.43
CA ILE A 113 -6.20 10.06 12.29
C ILE A 113 -7.04 9.79 13.56
N GLU A 114 -6.47 9.96 14.76
CA GLU A 114 -7.20 9.80 16.04
C GLU A 114 -8.40 10.76 16.13
N ALA A 115 -8.24 12.00 15.65
CA ALA A 115 -9.34 12.96 15.59
C ALA A 115 -10.44 12.54 14.60
N LEU A 116 -10.07 12.00 13.44
CA LEU A 116 -11.02 11.47 12.46
C LEU A 116 -11.78 10.26 13.01
N ALA A 117 -11.08 9.31 13.61
CA ALA A 117 -11.69 8.14 14.27
C ALA A 117 -12.66 8.56 15.39
N ALA A 118 -12.26 9.53 16.22
CA ALA A 118 -13.15 10.06 17.27
C ALA A 118 -14.40 10.76 16.70
N ALA A 119 -14.29 11.45 15.57
CA ALA A 119 -15.44 12.06 14.89
C ALA A 119 -16.39 11.01 14.31
N ALA A 120 -15.86 9.96 13.69
CA ALA A 120 -16.65 8.81 13.22
C ALA A 120 -17.35 8.09 14.39
N GLU A 121 -16.65 7.89 15.51
CA GLU A 121 -17.20 7.32 16.74
C GLU A 121 -18.36 8.16 17.29
N ALA A 122 -18.19 9.48 17.32
CA ALA A 122 -19.20 10.43 17.78
C ALA A 122 -20.37 10.59 16.80
N ARG A 123 -20.30 9.95 15.63
CA ARG A 123 -21.26 10.09 14.52
C ARG A 123 -21.44 11.54 14.08
N ALA A 124 -20.32 12.25 13.94
CA ALA A 124 -20.31 13.62 13.45
C ALA A 124 -20.91 13.72 12.02
N ASP A 125 -21.26 14.93 11.59
CA ASP A 125 -21.75 15.14 10.23
C ASP A 125 -20.66 14.78 9.21
N TYR A 126 -21.04 14.24 8.05
CA TYR A 126 -20.08 13.80 7.03
C TYR A 126 -19.11 14.90 6.60
N ALA A 127 -19.58 16.16 6.51
CA ALA A 127 -18.73 17.30 6.19
C ALA A 127 -17.61 17.56 7.23
N GLU A 128 -17.82 17.16 8.49
CA GLU A 128 -16.78 17.22 9.53
C GLU A 128 -15.73 16.13 9.30
N LEU A 129 -16.15 14.91 8.96
CA LEU A 129 -15.25 13.80 8.63
C LEU A 129 -14.42 14.14 7.39
N GLU A 130 -15.05 14.65 6.33
CA GLU A 130 -14.38 15.08 5.10
C GLU A 130 -13.30 16.15 5.38
N ALA A 131 -13.61 17.13 6.23
CA ALA A 131 -12.66 18.16 6.61
C ALA A 131 -11.49 17.64 7.48
N LEU A 132 -11.70 16.59 8.27
CA LEU A 132 -10.65 15.92 9.04
C LEU A 132 -9.79 15.04 8.14
N PHE A 133 -10.40 14.30 7.23
CA PHE A 133 -9.68 13.51 6.24
C PHE A 133 -8.83 14.37 5.30
N ALA A 134 -9.31 15.55 4.89
CA ALA A 134 -8.51 16.49 4.12
C ALA A 134 -7.22 16.92 4.83
N LYS A 135 -7.18 16.95 6.17
CA LYS A 135 -5.94 17.20 6.93
C LYS A 135 -4.99 16.01 6.90
N VAL A 136 -5.52 14.80 7.11
CA VAL A 136 -4.76 13.54 6.98
C VAL A 136 -4.11 13.47 5.59
N ARG A 137 -4.91 13.68 4.54
CA ARG A 137 -4.43 13.73 3.14
C ARG A 137 -3.35 14.79 2.94
N ALA A 138 -3.53 16.01 3.44
CA ALA A 138 -2.51 17.04 3.32
C ALA A 138 -1.17 16.63 3.95
N THR A 139 -1.20 15.92 5.08
CA THR A 139 0.01 15.38 5.71
C THR A 139 0.60 14.21 4.91
N HIS A 140 -0.23 13.35 4.31
CA HIS A 140 0.24 12.30 3.40
C HIS A 140 0.96 12.89 2.19
N GLU A 141 0.39 13.90 1.54
CA GLU A 141 1.00 14.58 0.39
C GLU A 141 2.33 15.25 0.75
N GLU A 142 2.40 15.89 1.93
CA GLU A 142 3.67 16.46 2.43
C GLU A 142 4.73 15.38 2.62
N ALA A 143 4.36 14.19 3.09
CA ALA A 143 5.28 13.06 3.23
C ALA A 143 5.73 12.53 1.86
N ARG A 144 4.80 12.29 0.93
CA ARG A 144 5.09 11.78 -0.42
C ARG A 144 6.01 12.71 -1.22
N ALA A 145 5.90 14.01 -1.02
CA ALA A 145 6.71 15.01 -1.71
C ALA A 145 8.24 14.88 -1.45
N ASN A 146 8.65 14.11 -0.43
CA ASN A 146 10.06 13.81 -0.16
C ASN A 146 10.64 12.70 -1.05
N TYR A 147 9.81 12.01 -1.84
CA TYR A 147 10.19 10.86 -2.66
C TYR A 147 10.06 11.14 -4.15
N THR A 148 10.86 10.45 -4.97
CA THR A 148 10.81 10.60 -6.42
C THR A 148 9.49 10.07 -6.99
N PRO A 149 9.05 10.55 -8.17
CA PRO A 149 7.88 9.98 -8.84
C PRO A 149 7.99 8.46 -9.06
N ALA A 150 9.19 7.94 -9.35
CA ALA A 150 9.41 6.51 -9.49
C ALA A 150 9.14 5.75 -8.18
N GLN A 151 9.63 6.25 -7.04
CA GLN A 151 9.34 5.68 -5.73
C GLN A 151 7.85 5.74 -5.38
N GLN A 152 7.19 6.87 -5.66
CA GLN A 152 5.75 7.03 -5.45
C GLN A 152 4.95 6.01 -6.26
N VAL A 153 5.23 5.86 -7.56
CA VAL A 153 4.61 4.84 -8.42
C VAL A 153 4.86 3.43 -7.87
N ALA A 154 6.09 3.11 -7.47
CA ALA A 154 6.41 1.80 -6.91
C ALA A 154 5.63 1.51 -5.61
N GLY A 155 5.43 2.52 -4.76
CA GLY A 155 4.55 2.43 -3.58
C GLY A 155 3.09 2.14 -3.94
N LEU A 156 2.55 2.76 -4.99
CA LEU A 156 1.19 2.49 -5.49
C LEU A 156 1.05 1.08 -6.10
N VAL A 157 2.08 0.60 -6.80
CA VAL A 157 2.15 -0.78 -7.30
C VAL A 157 2.13 -1.77 -6.14
N ALA A 158 2.93 -1.52 -5.09
CA ALA A 158 2.94 -2.34 -3.88
C ALA A 158 1.56 -2.35 -3.19
N LEU A 159 0.92 -1.20 -3.04
CA LEU A 159 -0.44 -1.11 -2.50
C LEU A 159 -1.46 -1.90 -3.34
N THR A 160 -1.36 -1.85 -4.68
CA THR A 160 -2.25 -2.60 -5.58
C THR A 160 -2.08 -4.11 -5.39
N ARG A 161 -0.86 -4.59 -5.09
CA ARG A 161 -0.64 -6.00 -4.73
C ARG A 161 -1.30 -6.36 -3.42
N THR A 162 -1.15 -5.51 -2.40
CA THR A 162 -1.85 -5.68 -1.12
C THR A 162 -3.37 -5.69 -1.30
N ALA A 163 -3.92 -4.84 -2.17
CA ALA A 163 -5.35 -4.89 -2.50
C ALA A 163 -5.76 -6.25 -3.09
N GLY A 164 -4.90 -6.89 -3.90
CA GLY A 164 -5.12 -8.26 -4.38
C GLY A 164 -5.06 -9.30 -3.27
N ASP A 165 -4.18 -9.11 -2.29
CA ASP A 165 -4.08 -9.97 -1.10
C ASP A 165 -5.36 -9.88 -0.25
N GLU A 166 -5.83 -8.68 0.08
CA GLU A 166 -7.09 -8.51 0.84
C GLU A 166 -8.29 -9.05 0.06
N TYR A 167 -8.34 -8.79 -1.25
CA TYR A 167 -9.42 -9.34 -2.07
C TYR A 167 -9.42 -10.88 -2.10
N THR A 168 -8.23 -11.50 -2.08
CA THR A 168 -8.09 -12.96 -1.99
C THR A 168 -8.63 -13.50 -0.67
N VAL A 169 -8.46 -12.77 0.43
CA VAL A 169 -9.07 -13.12 1.72
C VAL A 169 -10.58 -12.91 1.67
N ALA A 170 -11.02 -11.83 1.02
CA ALA A 170 -12.40 -11.42 0.90
C ALA A 170 -13.27 -12.46 0.18
N VAL A 171 -12.81 -12.96 -0.96
CA VAL A 171 -13.60 -13.87 -1.80
C VAL A 171 -13.21 -15.33 -1.62
N LYS A 172 -14.19 -16.18 -1.29
CA LYS A 172 -14.00 -17.63 -1.17
C LYS A 172 -15.21 -18.33 -1.74
N GLY A 173 -14.99 -19.38 -2.55
CA GLY A 173 -16.10 -20.19 -3.06
C GLY A 173 -17.09 -19.47 -3.99
N GLY A 174 -16.71 -18.31 -4.55
CA GLY A 174 -17.60 -17.50 -5.39
C GLY A 174 -18.60 -16.65 -4.60
N GLU A 175 -18.28 -16.33 -3.34
CA GLU A 175 -18.99 -15.37 -2.50
C GLU A 175 -18.00 -14.39 -1.85
N VAL A 176 -18.47 -13.19 -1.49
CA VAL A 176 -17.77 -12.28 -0.59
C VAL A 176 -17.91 -12.83 0.83
N SER A 177 -16.94 -13.63 1.24
CA SER A 177 -16.90 -14.32 2.54
C SER A 177 -16.37 -13.45 3.68
N ASN A 178 -15.58 -12.42 3.35
CA ASN A 178 -15.13 -11.41 4.28
C ASN A 178 -15.32 -10.02 3.64
N LEU A 179 -16.40 -9.34 4.04
CA LEU A 179 -16.76 -8.02 3.50
C LEU A 179 -15.78 -6.93 3.94
N HIS A 180 -15.13 -7.08 5.09
CA HIS A 180 -14.15 -6.12 5.59
C HIS A 180 -12.96 -6.01 4.63
N GLU A 181 -12.36 -7.15 4.28
CA GLU A 181 -11.21 -7.21 3.36
C GLU A 181 -11.58 -6.82 1.93
N TYR A 182 -12.84 -7.05 1.53
CA TYR A 182 -13.37 -6.54 0.27
C TYR A 182 -13.35 -5.01 0.24
N GLN A 183 -13.77 -4.39 1.35
CA GLN A 183 -13.83 -2.93 1.51
C GLN A 183 -12.43 -2.31 1.59
N ASP A 184 -11.49 -2.95 2.27
CA ASP A 184 -10.09 -2.51 2.31
C ASP A 184 -9.44 -2.53 0.94
N SER A 185 -9.56 -3.67 0.26
CA SER A 185 -9.12 -3.82 -1.12
C SER A 185 -9.69 -2.73 -2.04
N TRP A 186 -10.99 -2.46 -1.92
CA TRP A 186 -11.66 -1.39 -2.67
C TRP A 186 -11.07 -0.02 -2.32
N GLY A 187 -10.85 0.28 -1.04
CA GLY A 187 -10.32 1.53 -0.55
C GLY A 187 -8.89 1.80 -1.02
N PHE A 188 -8.04 0.76 -1.02
CA PHE A 188 -6.68 0.83 -1.54
C PHE A 188 -6.65 1.22 -3.01
N LEU A 189 -7.53 0.65 -3.85
CA LEU A 189 -7.59 1.02 -5.26
C LEU A 189 -8.11 2.45 -5.50
N ARG A 190 -8.96 2.99 -4.61
CA ARG A 190 -9.36 4.41 -4.67
C ARG A 190 -8.19 5.36 -4.37
N VAL A 191 -7.28 4.96 -3.49
CA VAL A 191 -6.04 5.71 -3.25
C VAL A 191 -5.17 5.67 -4.50
N VAL A 192 -4.94 4.49 -5.10
CA VAL A 192 -4.18 4.39 -6.36
C VAL A 192 -4.78 5.25 -7.46
N GLU A 193 -6.10 5.24 -7.60
CA GLU A 193 -6.83 6.09 -8.55
C GLU A 193 -6.58 7.58 -8.31
N THR A 194 -6.68 8.01 -7.04
CA THR A 194 -6.52 9.41 -6.66
C THR A 194 -5.09 9.88 -6.91
N GLU A 195 -4.09 9.14 -6.43
CA GLU A 195 -2.69 9.54 -6.54
C GLU A 195 -2.22 9.49 -8.00
N ALA A 196 -2.53 8.42 -8.74
CA ALA A 196 -2.21 8.35 -10.16
C ALA A 196 -2.92 9.46 -10.94
N GLY A 197 -4.17 9.79 -10.57
CA GLY A 197 -4.91 10.93 -11.12
C GLY A 197 -4.14 12.23 -11.00
N GLN A 198 -3.63 12.56 -9.82
CA GLN A 198 -2.83 13.76 -9.61
C GLN A 198 -1.52 13.74 -10.43
N MET A 199 -0.87 12.58 -10.51
CA MET A 199 0.39 12.43 -11.25
C MET A 199 0.23 12.63 -12.77
N THR A 200 -0.98 12.51 -13.33
CA THR A 200 -1.24 12.83 -14.74
C THR A 200 -1.06 14.32 -15.07
N ASP A 201 -1.11 15.21 -14.06
CA ASP A 201 -0.86 16.64 -14.21
C ASP A 201 0.64 17.01 -14.09
N SER A 202 1.54 16.01 -14.00
CA SER A 202 2.99 16.23 -13.94
C SER A 202 3.53 16.97 -15.17
N ASP A 203 4.48 17.88 -14.94
CA ASP A 203 5.23 18.54 -16.03
C ASP A 203 6.21 17.58 -16.73
N ASP A 204 6.53 16.44 -16.12
CA ASP A 204 7.31 15.37 -16.74
C ASP A 204 6.37 14.41 -17.52
N PRO A 205 6.47 14.36 -18.86
CA PRO A 205 5.62 13.49 -19.68
C PRO A 205 5.76 12.01 -19.34
N ALA A 206 6.94 11.53 -18.94
CA ALA A 206 7.13 10.13 -18.59
C ALA A 206 6.32 9.76 -17.33
N VAL A 207 6.31 10.65 -16.34
CA VAL A 207 5.49 10.48 -15.12
C VAL A 207 4.01 10.51 -15.46
N ALA A 208 3.57 11.47 -16.29
CA ALA A 208 2.17 11.57 -16.70
C ALA A 208 1.70 10.34 -17.50
N ASP A 209 2.53 9.82 -18.40
CA ASP A 209 2.21 8.64 -19.21
C ASP A 209 2.11 7.36 -18.35
N VAL A 210 3.05 7.16 -17.41
CA VAL A 210 2.98 6.03 -16.47
C VAL A 210 1.79 6.15 -15.53
N ALA A 211 1.50 7.34 -15.03
CA ALA A 211 0.31 7.59 -14.21
C ALA A 211 -0.99 7.27 -14.98
N ALA A 212 -1.08 7.64 -16.25
CA ALA A 212 -2.22 7.27 -17.10
C ALA A 212 -2.33 5.74 -17.29
N ALA A 213 -1.20 5.04 -17.42
CA ALA A 213 -1.18 3.58 -17.49
C ALA A 213 -1.66 2.94 -16.18
N LEU A 214 -1.28 3.50 -15.01
CA LEU A 214 -1.81 3.08 -13.70
C LEU A 214 -3.33 3.23 -13.64
N LEU A 215 -3.88 4.37 -14.06
CA LEU A 215 -5.33 4.60 -14.10
C LEU A 215 -6.05 3.60 -15.00
N GLU A 216 -5.49 3.25 -16.16
CA GLU A 216 -6.06 2.20 -17.02
C GLU A 216 -6.12 0.86 -16.28
N GLN A 217 -5.09 0.53 -15.50
CA GLN A 217 -5.07 -0.69 -14.72
C GLN A 217 -6.05 -0.66 -13.54
N VAL A 218 -6.21 0.47 -12.85
CA VAL A 218 -7.26 0.62 -11.83
C VAL A 218 -8.65 0.44 -12.45
N ALA A 219 -8.94 1.08 -13.59
CA ALA A 219 -10.22 0.91 -14.28
C ALA A 219 -10.48 -0.56 -14.66
N ALA A 220 -9.45 -1.31 -15.07
CA ALA A 220 -9.58 -2.73 -15.35
C ALA A 220 -9.97 -3.57 -14.11
N THR A 221 -9.62 -3.12 -12.89
CA THR A 221 -10.02 -3.79 -11.65
C THR A 221 -11.49 -3.61 -11.29
N GLU A 222 -12.21 -2.66 -11.88
CA GLU A 222 -13.63 -2.44 -11.60
C GLU A 222 -14.49 -3.69 -11.83
N ALA A 223 -14.08 -4.57 -12.77
CA ALA A 223 -14.75 -5.85 -13.01
C ALA A 223 -14.76 -6.77 -11.77
N ALA A 224 -13.84 -6.57 -10.82
CA ALA A 224 -13.76 -7.32 -9.57
C ALA A 224 -14.67 -6.76 -8.46
N TYR A 225 -15.34 -5.63 -8.64
CA TYR A 225 -16.13 -5.01 -7.58
C TYR A 225 -17.59 -4.82 -7.99
N GLY A 226 -18.48 -5.13 -7.04
CA GLY A 226 -19.84 -4.61 -6.99
C GLY A 226 -19.85 -3.25 -6.30
N ASP A 227 -20.89 -2.97 -5.52
CA ASP A 227 -20.87 -1.82 -4.62
C ASP A 227 -20.00 -2.06 -3.37
N ILE A 228 -19.93 -1.07 -2.48
CA ILE A 228 -19.12 -1.12 -1.24
C ILE A 228 -19.64 -2.14 -0.21
N GLN A 229 -20.86 -2.64 -0.40
CA GLN A 229 -21.47 -3.71 0.41
C GLN A 229 -21.26 -5.09 -0.22
N GLY A 230 -20.51 -5.17 -1.32
CA GLY A 230 -20.27 -6.42 -2.05
C GLY A 230 -21.52 -6.91 -2.80
N GLU A 231 -22.49 -6.04 -3.05
CA GLU A 231 -23.69 -6.35 -3.82
C GLU A 231 -23.51 -6.02 -5.32
N GLY A 232 -24.21 -6.75 -6.19
CA GLY A 232 -24.17 -6.57 -7.64
C GLY A 232 -23.57 -7.76 -8.40
N ASP A 233 -23.47 -7.61 -9.72
CA ASP A 233 -22.87 -8.62 -10.60
C ASP A 233 -21.43 -8.22 -10.92
N PHE A 234 -20.46 -9.00 -10.44
CA PHE A 234 -19.03 -8.77 -10.65
C PHE A 234 -18.23 -10.09 -10.61
N GLU A 235 -16.99 -10.03 -11.06
CA GLU A 235 -16.09 -11.17 -11.15
C GLU A 235 -15.28 -11.33 -9.86
N MET A 236 -15.62 -12.33 -9.05
CA MET A 236 -14.89 -12.64 -7.81
C MET A 236 -13.57 -13.39 -8.09
N ASP A 237 -12.71 -12.78 -8.89
CA ASP A 237 -11.41 -13.32 -9.31
C ASP A 237 -10.27 -12.37 -8.89
N PRO A 238 -9.52 -12.71 -7.82
CA PRO A 238 -8.39 -11.90 -7.37
C PRO A 238 -7.30 -11.70 -8.43
N SER A 239 -7.22 -12.59 -9.44
CA SER A 239 -6.23 -12.48 -10.51
C SER A 239 -6.41 -11.23 -11.37
N ILE A 240 -7.59 -10.61 -11.37
CA ILE A 240 -7.84 -9.32 -12.01
C ILE A 240 -6.95 -8.24 -11.39
N ILE A 241 -6.90 -8.17 -10.06
CA ILE A 241 -6.14 -7.16 -9.31
C ILE A 241 -4.64 -7.45 -9.39
N TYR A 242 -4.22 -8.71 -9.20
CA TYR A 242 -2.81 -9.07 -9.38
C TYR A 242 -2.31 -8.83 -10.80
N GLY A 243 -3.16 -9.09 -11.80
CA GLY A 243 -2.86 -8.81 -13.20
C GLY A 243 -2.70 -7.31 -13.46
N ALA A 244 -3.54 -6.47 -12.84
CA ALA A 244 -3.41 -5.01 -12.88
C ALA A 244 -2.08 -4.58 -12.26
N ALA A 245 -1.76 -5.04 -11.04
CA ALA A 245 -0.51 -4.71 -10.35
C ALA A 245 0.73 -5.09 -11.17
N ALA A 246 0.73 -6.27 -11.81
CA ALA A 246 1.84 -6.70 -12.67
C ALA A 246 2.00 -5.80 -13.91
N ARG A 247 0.90 -5.31 -14.49
CA ARG A 247 0.97 -4.38 -15.63
C ARG A 247 1.38 -2.98 -15.22
N MET A 248 0.99 -2.53 -14.03
CA MET A 248 1.48 -1.27 -13.45
C MET A 248 2.99 -1.34 -13.18
N GLU A 249 3.50 -2.46 -12.66
CA GLU A 249 4.94 -2.66 -12.47
C GLU A 249 5.72 -2.58 -13.79
N LEU A 250 5.19 -3.19 -14.86
CA LEU A 250 5.81 -3.10 -16.19
C LEU A 250 5.84 -1.66 -16.72
N ALA A 251 4.80 -0.87 -16.49
CA ALA A 251 4.79 0.55 -16.84
C ALA A 251 5.80 1.35 -15.99
N ALA A 252 5.91 1.03 -14.70
CA ALA A 252 6.83 1.71 -13.78
C ALA A 252 8.31 1.56 -14.18
N LEU A 253 8.69 0.45 -14.82
CA LEU A 253 10.06 0.24 -15.32
C LEU A 253 10.50 1.31 -16.35
N GLU A 254 9.55 1.99 -16.99
CA GLU A 254 9.86 3.08 -17.93
C GLU A 254 10.39 4.32 -17.21
N LEU A 255 10.02 4.53 -15.94
CA LEU A 255 10.55 5.63 -15.11
C LEU A 255 11.97 5.34 -14.62
N ASP A 256 12.23 4.12 -14.14
CA ASP A 256 13.55 3.71 -13.66
C ASP A 256 14.62 3.72 -14.77
N ALA A 257 14.22 3.40 -16.00
CA ALA A 257 15.13 3.43 -17.15
C ALA A 257 15.55 4.87 -17.53
N GLY A 258 14.72 5.87 -17.23
CA GLY A 258 14.99 7.28 -17.53
C GLY A 258 16.02 7.93 -16.59
N GLU A 259 16.09 7.49 -15.33
CA GLU A 259 17.04 8.03 -14.35
C GLU A 259 18.49 7.56 -14.61
N GLY A 260 18.67 6.37 -15.19
CA GLY A 260 19.99 5.79 -15.48
C GLY A 260 20.74 6.40 -16.69
N GLU A 261 20.05 7.07 -17.62
CA GLU A 261 20.69 7.68 -18.80
C GLU A 261 21.21 9.11 -18.55
N GLY A 262 20.83 9.74 -17.42
CA GLY A 262 21.23 11.11 -17.05
C GLY A 262 22.66 11.25 -16.51
N GLU A 263 23.25 10.19 -15.93
CA GLU A 263 24.59 10.26 -15.33
C GLU A 263 25.75 9.96 -16.31
N ALA A 264 25.47 9.38 -17.48
CA ALA A 264 26.52 8.94 -18.42
C ALA A 264 27.12 10.05 -19.31
N SER A 265 26.61 11.29 -19.26
CA SER A 265 27.06 12.38 -20.15
C SER A 265 28.11 13.33 -19.56
N ALA A 266 28.48 13.22 -18.29
CA ALA A 266 29.50 14.10 -17.68
C ALA A 266 30.92 13.50 -17.77
N GLY A 267 31.31 13.05 -18.97
CA GLY A 267 32.63 12.48 -19.25
C GLY A 267 33.46 13.32 -20.20
N SER A 268 34.54 13.92 -19.67
CA SER A 268 35.82 14.13 -20.37
C SER A 268 35.92 15.21 -21.48
N GLU A 269 36.08 16.47 -21.06
CA GLU A 269 37.00 17.44 -21.71
C GLU A 269 37.60 18.31 -20.58
N GLY A 270 38.90 18.49 -20.35
CA GLY A 270 40.11 18.07 -21.02
C GLY A 270 41.31 18.39 -20.11
N GLU A 271 42.23 17.44 -19.93
CA GLU A 271 43.56 17.70 -19.37
C GLU A 271 44.61 17.42 -20.44
N GLY A 272 45.36 18.46 -20.84
CA GLY A 272 46.31 18.38 -21.93
C GLY A 272 47.36 19.50 -21.95
N LYS A 273 48.11 19.60 -20.84
CA LYS A 273 49.51 20.07 -20.71
C LYS A 273 50.03 21.20 -21.63
N ALA A 274 50.50 22.29 -21.00
CA ALA A 274 51.80 22.90 -21.34
C ALA A 274 52.37 23.68 -20.16
N SER A 275 53.28 23.05 -19.40
CA SER A 275 54.26 23.75 -18.56
C SER A 275 55.64 23.33 -19.06
N VAL A 276 56.35 24.29 -19.66
CA VAL A 276 57.81 24.25 -19.84
C VAL A 276 58.33 25.55 -19.24
N GLY A 277 59.05 25.39 -18.14
CA GLY A 277 59.80 26.46 -17.50
C GLY A 277 60.97 26.91 -18.36
N GLY A 278 61.24 28.21 -18.31
CA GLY A 278 62.47 28.83 -18.78
C GLY A 278 63.02 29.72 -17.69
N GLU A 279 63.95 29.19 -16.90
CA GLU A 279 64.95 29.99 -16.18
C GLU A 279 66.05 30.38 -17.17
N GLY A 280 66.51 31.62 -17.13
CA GLY A 280 67.64 32.09 -17.94
C GLY A 280 67.91 33.58 -17.79
N GLU A 281 68.95 33.87 -17.02
CA GLU A 281 69.44 35.18 -16.57
C GLU A 281 69.88 36.17 -17.66
N SER A 282 70.02 37.43 -17.22
CA SER A 282 71.14 38.36 -17.44
C SER A 282 71.01 39.51 -18.46
N GLN A 283 71.35 40.69 -17.89
CA GLN A 283 71.69 42.01 -18.44
C GLN A 283 70.56 43.02 -18.68
#